data_AF-A0A2A4NDX4-F1
#
_entry.id   AF-A0A2A4NDX4-F1
#
_cell.length_a   1.000
_cell.length_b   1.000
_cell.length_c   1.000
_cell.angle_alpha   90.00
_cell.angle_beta   90.00
_cell.angle_gamma   90.00
#
_symmetry.space_group_name_H-M   'P 1'
#
loop_
_entity.id
_entity.type
_entity.pdbx_description
1 polymer ?
#
loop_
_entity_poly.entity_id
_entity_poly.type
_entity_poly.pdbx_seq_one_letter_code
_entity_poly.pdbx_strand_id
1 'polypeptide(L)'
;MKNLKLSFLSVCFLVFNSSYSQGVSSSNLIDDLAQASSINPAYSIKGSLTVSLPSYSYSFSNSGFTYNDLIQKRGTSDSLYLNTTGISNLLKSTNNMIQNKVFEFVAVGFKFKKFDFGLGYREKSLSRLKYFKSNWDNLFFGLTNSWGKEIELGTEFKSRKYRELIFKISYPLHKVRLGGNFKLLNGIADISTSDHSIILTSDTTTFESQLKTNYTINSANSENFGTYLGNYPVKGVNLGYALDLGVIYELSNKVQFSISALDLGSIKWESNPINYSSDSSFTPVGLVYSFFSSDSLGLMSAIQKSLYMSESNNSYSTTLTPKFHFSTKLYIDSVNTFGMSVYSEYYEKMYHSITFSYSRRFKFFSSGINYSYSNNSHNIGINSTLKLKMAQLFFITDNVLSHSNTAAFYYYDKLTGVNQSILIPKRVKNRSYCVGMNLLF
;
A
#
# COMPACT_ATOMS: atom_id res chain seq x y z
N MET A 1 -18.78 -4.91 -27.29
CA MET A 1 -17.40 -5.42 -27.04
C MET A 1 -16.25 -4.43 -27.34
N LYS A 2 -16.48 -3.24 -27.91
CA LYS A 2 -15.42 -2.20 -28.07
C LYS A 2 -15.05 -1.47 -26.76
N ASN A 3 -15.93 -1.50 -25.75
CA ASN A 3 -15.77 -0.71 -24.50
C ASN A 3 -14.93 -1.40 -23.41
N LEU A 4 -14.58 -2.68 -23.54
CA LEU A 4 -13.74 -3.40 -22.56
C LEU A 4 -12.24 -3.10 -22.70
N LYS A 5 -11.79 -2.69 -23.90
CA LYS A 5 -10.37 -2.53 -24.24
C LYS A 5 -9.68 -1.35 -23.56
N LEU A 6 -10.43 -0.28 -23.27
CA LEU A 6 -9.92 0.85 -22.49
C LEU A 6 -10.07 0.63 -20.98
N SER A 7 -10.93 -0.30 -20.57
CA SER A 7 -11.30 -0.50 -19.16
C SER A 7 -10.18 -1.15 -18.36
N PHE A 8 -9.44 -2.11 -18.89
CA PHE A 8 -8.40 -2.82 -18.13
C PHE A 8 -7.19 -1.92 -17.77
N LEU A 9 -6.73 -1.10 -18.72
CA LEU A 9 -5.66 -0.11 -18.47
C LEU A 9 -6.16 1.03 -17.57
N SER A 10 -7.43 1.44 -17.73
CA SER A 10 -8.05 2.45 -16.87
C SER A 10 -8.24 1.92 -15.45
N VAL A 11 -8.65 0.66 -15.25
CA VAL A 11 -8.85 0.05 -13.91
C VAL A 11 -7.52 -0.06 -13.17
N CYS A 12 -6.41 -0.35 -13.86
CA CYS A 12 -5.09 -0.31 -13.23
C CYS A 12 -4.65 1.10 -12.81
N PHE A 13 -5.12 2.16 -13.50
CA PHE A 13 -4.80 3.56 -13.19
C PHE A 13 -5.83 4.26 -12.26
N LEU A 14 -7.10 3.85 -12.25
CA LEU A 14 -8.23 4.42 -11.49
C LEU A 14 -8.15 4.11 -9.98
N VAL A 15 -7.25 3.21 -9.58
CA VAL A 15 -7.05 2.79 -8.19
C VAL A 15 -6.25 3.84 -7.36
N PHE A 16 -5.74 4.90 -8.01
CA PHE A 16 -4.82 5.87 -7.41
C PHE A 16 -5.48 7.23 -7.13
N ASN A 17 -6.54 7.26 -6.33
CA ASN A 17 -7.26 8.51 -6.05
C ASN A 17 -6.53 9.54 -5.15
N SER A 18 -6.68 10.84 -5.45
CA SER A 18 -6.22 11.99 -4.66
C SER A 18 -6.99 12.17 -3.36
N SER A 19 -6.26 12.15 -2.24
CA SER A 19 -6.63 12.90 -1.05
C SER A 19 -5.35 13.25 -0.31
N TYR A 20 -5.31 14.42 0.31
CA TYR A 20 -4.24 14.73 1.25
C TYR A 20 -4.37 13.79 2.45
N SER A 21 -3.67 12.66 2.50
CA SER A 21 -2.72 12.50 3.59
C SER A 21 -1.57 11.52 3.28
N GLN A 22 -0.70 11.05 4.19
CA GLN A 22 0.34 10.03 3.94
C GLN A 22 0.70 9.08 5.20
N GLY A 23 1.47 7.97 5.16
CA GLY A 23 1.39 6.87 6.16
C GLY A 23 2.74 6.30 6.56
N VAL A 24 3.09 6.41 7.85
CA VAL A 24 4.47 6.55 8.29
C VAL A 24 4.95 5.41 9.19
N SER A 25 6.07 4.80 8.80
CA SER A 25 6.76 3.75 9.55
C SER A 25 7.46 4.23 10.82
N SER A 26 7.66 5.55 10.96
CA SER A 26 8.39 6.17 12.08
C SER A 26 7.51 6.59 13.26
N SER A 27 6.19 6.34 13.26
CA SER A 27 5.31 6.90 14.30
C SER A 27 5.57 6.31 15.70
N ASN A 28 6.07 5.07 15.76
CA ASN A 28 6.55 4.42 16.98
C ASN A 28 7.84 5.05 17.51
N LEU A 29 8.63 5.73 16.68
CA LEU A 29 9.89 6.36 17.07
C LEU A 29 9.70 7.74 17.71
N ILE A 30 8.52 8.33 17.55
CA ILE A 30 8.18 9.60 18.19
C ILE A 30 7.80 9.30 19.63
N ASP A 31 8.53 9.90 20.55
CA ASP A 31 8.09 9.92 21.93
C ASP A 31 6.81 10.70 22.04
N ASP A 32 5.96 10.21 22.92
CA ASP A 32 4.76 10.92 23.25
C ASP A 32 3.70 11.06 22.13
N LEU A 33 3.61 10.13 21.18
CA LEU A 33 2.53 10.11 20.18
C LEU A 33 1.46 9.02 20.45
N ALA A 34 0.17 9.37 20.45
CA ALA A 34 -0.91 8.38 20.65
C ALA A 34 -0.98 7.33 19.52
N GLN A 35 -0.71 7.77 18.28
CA GLN A 35 -0.68 6.94 17.08
C GLN A 35 0.42 5.87 17.08
N ALA A 36 1.42 5.95 17.98
CA ALA A 36 2.38 4.86 18.17
C ALA A 36 1.67 3.54 18.50
N SER A 37 0.52 3.61 19.18
CA SER A 37 -0.27 2.42 19.52
C SER A 37 -0.93 1.71 18.33
N SER A 38 -1.01 2.38 17.18
CA SER A 38 -1.46 1.75 15.92
C SER A 38 -0.39 0.86 15.29
N ILE A 39 0.89 1.04 15.67
CA ILE A 39 2.05 0.25 15.23
C ILE A 39 2.44 -0.81 16.27
N ASN A 40 2.22 -0.54 17.56
CA ASN A 40 2.37 -1.56 18.60
C ASN A 40 1.28 -1.41 19.67
N PRO A 41 0.35 -2.38 19.79
CA PRO A 41 -0.76 -2.28 20.74
C PRO A 41 -0.33 -2.23 22.22
N ALA A 42 0.91 -2.60 22.54
CA ALA A 42 1.44 -2.49 23.89
C ALA A 42 1.70 -1.04 24.33
N TYR A 43 1.83 -0.07 23.41
CA TYR A 43 2.03 1.32 23.81
C TYR A 43 0.87 1.82 24.69
N SER A 44 1.24 2.33 25.86
CA SER A 44 0.28 2.88 26.82
C SER A 44 -0.41 4.12 26.26
N ILE A 45 -1.68 4.28 26.63
CA ILE A 45 -2.50 5.45 26.35
C ILE A 45 -1.94 6.64 27.13
N LYS A 46 -2.23 7.85 26.66
CA LYS A 46 -1.79 9.09 27.29
C LYS A 46 -2.87 9.66 28.18
N GLY A 47 -2.44 10.26 29.28
CA GLY A 47 -3.38 10.75 30.30
C GLY A 47 -4.25 9.63 30.87
N SER A 48 -5.38 10.04 31.44
CA SER A 48 -6.44 9.15 31.89
C SER A 48 -7.39 8.77 30.75
N LEU A 49 -7.58 9.70 29.81
CA LEU A 49 -8.42 9.57 28.63
C LEU A 49 -7.73 10.26 27.44
N THR A 50 -7.70 9.58 26.30
CA THR A 50 -7.26 10.12 25.01
C THR A 50 -8.39 9.94 23.99
N VAL A 51 -8.70 10.99 23.24
CA VAL A 51 -9.59 10.91 22.07
C VAL A 51 -8.80 11.32 20.84
N SER A 52 -8.52 10.36 19.97
CA SER A 52 -7.96 10.61 18.64
C SER A 52 -9.11 11.05 17.72
N LEU A 53 -9.01 12.28 17.23
CA LEU A 53 -9.94 12.85 16.26
C LEU A 53 -9.58 12.36 14.86
N PRO A 54 -10.42 12.66 13.84
CA PRO A 54 -10.15 12.21 12.49
C PRO A 54 -8.71 12.44 12.06
N SER A 55 -8.03 11.36 11.72
CA SER A 55 -6.65 11.37 11.25
C SER A 55 -6.55 10.60 9.96
N TYR A 56 -5.61 11.00 9.11
CA TYR A 56 -5.44 10.36 7.82
C TYR A 56 -4.00 9.95 7.64
N SER A 57 -3.84 8.76 7.05
CA SER A 57 -2.58 8.24 6.58
C SER A 57 -2.64 7.71 5.14
N TYR A 58 -1.50 7.65 4.45
CA TYR A 58 -1.27 7.17 3.07
C TYR A 58 0.20 6.90 2.67
N SER A 59 0.57 5.69 2.30
CA SER A 59 1.90 5.48 1.73
C SER A 59 1.79 5.25 0.24
N PHE A 60 2.74 5.76 -0.52
CA PHE A 60 3.01 5.33 -1.88
C PHE A 60 4.47 4.91 -2.00
N SER A 61 4.71 3.79 -2.68
CA SER A 61 6.04 3.29 -2.99
C SER A 61 6.04 2.67 -4.38
N ASN A 62 7.08 2.95 -5.16
CA ASN A 62 7.36 2.32 -6.45
C ASN A 62 8.83 1.91 -6.51
N SER A 63 9.13 0.65 -6.79
CA SER A 63 10.52 0.19 -6.89
C SER A 63 11.21 0.51 -8.22
N GLY A 64 10.43 0.67 -9.30
CA GLY A 64 10.94 0.77 -10.68
C GLY A 64 11.54 2.13 -11.01
N PHE A 65 10.69 3.14 -11.17
CA PHE A 65 11.04 4.43 -11.77
C PHE A 65 10.44 5.62 -11.02
N THR A 66 10.99 6.80 -11.23
CA THR A 66 10.40 8.08 -10.86
C THR A 66 9.66 8.69 -12.06
N TYR A 67 8.79 9.67 -11.83
CA TYR A 67 8.10 10.33 -12.94
C TYR A 67 9.06 11.05 -13.90
N ASN A 68 10.17 11.60 -13.43
CA ASN A 68 11.19 12.22 -14.28
C ASN A 68 11.97 11.20 -15.13
N ASP A 69 11.99 9.94 -14.70
CA ASP A 69 12.51 8.86 -15.55
C ASP A 69 11.53 8.53 -16.67
N LEU A 70 10.22 8.63 -16.39
CA LEU A 70 9.13 8.36 -17.33
C LEU A 70 8.96 9.47 -18.36
N ILE A 71 8.89 10.72 -17.92
CA ILE A 71 8.58 11.86 -18.76
C ILE A 71 9.76 12.82 -18.76
N GLN A 72 10.39 12.97 -19.93
CA GLN A 72 11.57 13.81 -20.13
C GLN A 72 11.28 14.93 -21.14
N LYS A 73 11.98 16.06 -21.00
CA LYS A 73 11.94 17.14 -21.99
C LYS A 73 12.79 16.76 -23.21
N ARG A 74 12.34 17.12 -24.41
CA ARG A 74 13.08 16.89 -25.65
C ARG A 74 14.07 18.04 -25.90
N GLY A 75 15.29 17.91 -25.38
CA GLY A 75 16.32 18.93 -25.53
C GLY A 75 15.96 20.24 -24.83
N THR A 76 16.10 21.37 -25.53
CA THR A 76 15.76 22.71 -25.01
C THR A 76 14.29 23.08 -25.19
N SER A 77 13.48 22.25 -25.86
CA SER A 77 12.05 22.54 -26.03
C SER A 77 11.23 22.12 -24.80
N ASP A 78 10.06 22.74 -24.64
CA ASP A 78 9.07 22.35 -23.61
C ASP A 78 8.26 21.10 -23.99
N SER A 79 8.60 20.42 -25.08
CA SER A 79 7.95 19.17 -25.48
C SER A 79 8.37 18.01 -24.58
N LEU A 80 7.41 17.27 -24.06
CA LEU A 80 7.62 16.09 -23.22
C LEU A 80 7.56 14.82 -24.07
N TYR A 81 8.42 13.84 -23.75
CA TYR A 81 8.37 12.51 -24.36
C TYR A 81 8.50 11.41 -23.30
N LEU A 82 7.93 10.25 -23.63
CA LEU A 82 8.00 9.05 -22.80
C LEU A 82 9.34 8.33 -23.04
N ASN A 83 10.18 8.20 -22.01
CA ASN A 83 11.47 7.51 -22.13
C ASN A 83 11.32 6.00 -21.87
N THR A 84 10.79 5.29 -22.86
CA THR A 84 10.48 3.85 -22.76
C THR A 84 11.73 2.99 -22.54
N THR A 85 12.83 3.31 -23.24
CA THR A 85 14.13 2.61 -23.14
C THR A 85 14.84 2.90 -21.82
N GLY A 86 14.85 4.15 -21.37
CA GLY A 86 15.40 4.52 -20.06
C GLY A 86 14.70 3.79 -18.93
N ILE A 87 13.37 3.66 -18.98
CA ILE A 87 12.64 2.91 -17.97
C ILE A 87 13.01 1.43 -17.97
N SER A 88 13.05 0.78 -19.13
CA SER A 88 13.42 -0.64 -19.22
C SER A 88 14.74 -0.93 -18.50
N ASN A 89 15.72 -0.02 -18.61
CA ASN A 89 17.02 -0.15 -17.96
C ASN A 89 16.96 0.04 -16.43
N LEU A 90 15.95 0.75 -15.92
CA LEU A 90 15.73 0.97 -14.48
C LEU A 90 14.91 -0.14 -13.82
N LEU A 91 14.09 -0.86 -14.59
CA LEU A 91 13.25 -1.93 -14.08
C LEU A 91 14.08 -3.16 -13.71
N LYS A 92 13.77 -3.73 -12.53
CA LYS A 92 14.22 -5.07 -12.16
C LYS A 92 13.35 -6.13 -12.85
N SER A 93 13.75 -7.40 -12.78
CA SER A 93 12.91 -8.52 -13.26
C SER A 93 11.49 -8.43 -12.71
N THR A 94 11.34 -8.09 -11.43
CA THR A 94 10.07 -7.83 -10.75
C THR A 94 10.12 -6.50 -10.01
N ASN A 95 9.05 -5.73 -10.14
CA ASN A 95 8.87 -4.43 -9.53
C ASN A 95 7.53 -4.38 -8.79
N ASN A 96 7.44 -3.50 -7.79
CA ASN A 96 6.23 -3.31 -7.01
C ASN A 96 5.83 -1.85 -6.98
N MET A 97 4.53 -1.61 -7.06
CA MET A 97 3.87 -0.37 -6.74
C MET A 97 2.86 -0.62 -5.63
N ILE A 98 2.95 0.14 -4.54
CA ILE A 98 2.12 -0.04 -3.35
C ILE A 98 1.53 1.32 -3.00
N GLN A 99 0.23 1.34 -2.75
CA GLN A 99 -0.49 2.44 -2.15
C GLN A 99 -1.24 1.94 -0.92
N ASN A 100 -1.11 2.62 0.21
CA ASN A 100 -1.91 2.39 1.39
C ASN A 100 -2.61 3.69 1.75
N LYS A 101 -3.79 3.63 2.34
CA LYS A 101 -4.57 4.74 2.89
C LYS A 101 -5.23 4.24 4.17
N VAL A 102 -5.19 5.04 5.23
CA VAL A 102 -5.87 4.77 6.48
C VAL A 102 -6.56 6.05 6.91
N PHE A 103 -7.88 6.04 7.02
CA PHE A 103 -8.63 7.12 7.61
C PHE A 103 -9.18 6.65 8.95
N GLU A 104 -8.60 7.15 10.04
CA GLU A 104 -9.16 6.93 11.37
C GLU A 104 -10.25 7.95 11.60
N PHE A 105 -11.49 7.49 11.78
CA PHE A 105 -12.61 8.40 12.08
C PHE A 105 -12.51 8.87 13.52
N VAL A 106 -12.27 7.94 14.44
CA VAL A 106 -12.15 8.21 15.86
C VAL A 106 -11.45 7.04 16.55
N ALA A 107 -10.68 7.33 17.59
CA ALA A 107 -10.28 6.32 18.56
C ALA A 107 -10.33 6.90 19.97
N VAL A 108 -10.88 6.14 20.92
CA VAL A 108 -10.93 6.51 22.33
C VAL A 108 -10.10 5.51 23.11
N GLY A 109 -9.25 6.02 23.99
CA GLY A 109 -8.45 5.21 24.90
C GLY A 109 -8.60 5.71 26.31
N PHE A 110 -8.74 4.81 27.29
CA PHE A 110 -8.80 5.17 28.69
C PHE A 110 -7.99 4.19 29.55
N LYS A 111 -7.53 4.67 30.71
CA LYS A 111 -6.84 3.85 31.71
C LYS A 111 -7.79 3.47 32.82
N PHE A 112 -7.78 2.19 33.18
CA PHE A 112 -8.49 1.70 34.35
C PHE A 112 -7.58 0.78 35.17
N LYS A 113 -7.21 1.24 36.37
CA LYS A 113 -6.18 0.61 37.20
C LYS A 113 -4.87 0.45 36.42
N LYS A 114 -4.35 -0.77 36.30
CA LYS A 114 -3.14 -1.08 35.52
C LYS A 114 -3.43 -1.32 34.03
N PHE A 115 -4.68 -1.42 33.63
CA PHE A 115 -5.06 -1.73 32.24
C PHE A 115 -5.29 -0.46 31.44
N ASP A 116 -4.93 -0.53 30.17
CA ASP A 116 -5.26 0.47 29.17
C ASP A 116 -6.21 -0.19 28.17
N PHE A 117 -7.38 0.42 27.99
CA PHE A 117 -8.41 -0.05 27.07
C PHE A 117 -8.60 0.96 25.94
N GLY A 118 -8.99 0.48 24.76
CA GLY A 118 -9.35 1.38 23.68
C GLY A 118 -10.38 0.82 22.71
N LEU A 119 -11.08 1.74 22.07
CA LEU A 119 -12.02 1.48 20.97
C LEU A 119 -11.64 2.37 19.80
N GLY A 120 -11.49 1.81 18.60
CA GLY A 120 -11.14 2.57 17.40
C GLY A 120 -12.02 2.21 16.21
N TYR A 121 -12.30 3.19 15.35
CA TYR A 121 -13.00 2.98 14.08
C TYR A 121 -12.23 3.66 12.95
N ARG A 122 -11.82 2.86 11.96
CA ARG A 122 -11.04 3.36 10.82
C ARG A 122 -11.36 2.63 9.52
N GLU A 123 -11.09 3.29 8.41
CA GLU A 123 -11.16 2.73 7.06
C GLU A 123 -9.75 2.57 6.51
N LYS A 124 -9.50 1.47 5.80
CA LYS A 124 -8.25 1.20 5.09
C LYS A 124 -8.54 0.98 3.62
N SER A 125 -7.67 1.53 2.77
CA SER A 125 -7.61 1.23 1.34
C SER A 125 -6.19 0.87 0.96
N LEU A 126 -6.00 -0.34 0.43
CA LEU A 126 -4.71 -0.89 0.04
C LEU A 126 -4.77 -1.22 -1.45
N SER A 127 -3.75 -0.78 -2.18
CA SER A 127 -3.54 -1.12 -3.57
C SER A 127 -2.11 -1.59 -3.77
N ARG A 128 -1.93 -2.68 -4.50
CA ARG A 128 -0.63 -3.26 -4.82
C ARG A 128 -0.66 -3.77 -6.25
N LEU A 129 0.42 -3.51 -6.96
CA LEU A 129 0.67 -4.00 -8.30
C LEU A 129 2.11 -4.49 -8.35
N LYS A 130 2.28 -5.79 -8.63
CA LYS A 130 3.58 -6.39 -8.94
C LYS A 130 3.62 -6.58 -10.45
N TYR A 131 4.62 -5.97 -11.08
CA TYR A 131 4.77 -5.94 -12.51
C TYR A 131 6.20 -6.32 -12.91
N PHE A 132 6.34 -7.01 -14.03
CA PHE A 132 7.62 -7.51 -14.50
C PHE A 132 8.23 -6.58 -15.53
N LYS A 133 9.56 -6.58 -15.63
CA LYS A 133 10.26 -5.89 -16.72
C LYS A 133 9.82 -6.41 -18.09
N SER A 134 9.56 -7.72 -18.20
CA SER A 134 9.01 -8.33 -19.42
C SER A 134 7.70 -7.69 -19.84
N ASN A 135 6.77 -7.41 -18.92
CA ASN A 135 5.51 -6.72 -19.26
C ASN A 135 5.77 -5.34 -19.89
N TRP A 136 6.70 -4.58 -19.32
CA TRP A 136 7.08 -3.26 -19.85
C TRP A 136 7.75 -3.37 -21.22
N ASP A 137 8.74 -4.26 -21.34
CA ASP A 137 9.50 -4.45 -22.57
C ASP A 137 8.58 -4.92 -23.71
N ASN A 138 7.68 -5.86 -23.44
CA ASN A 138 6.73 -6.35 -24.41
C ASN A 138 5.69 -5.28 -24.80
N LEU A 139 5.32 -4.38 -23.87
CA LEU A 139 4.39 -3.28 -24.13
C LEU A 139 5.00 -2.19 -25.04
N PHE A 140 6.32 -1.99 -25.01
CA PHE A 140 6.95 -0.88 -25.75
C PHE A 140 7.87 -1.31 -26.90
N PHE A 141 8.39 -2.54 -26.86
CA PHE A 141 9.32 -3.08 -27.86
C PHE A 141 8.77 -4.32 -28.57
N GLY A 142 7.58 -4.81 -28.18
CA GLY A 142 7.00 -6.05 -28.68
C GLY A 142 7.76 -7.29 -28.18
N LEU A 143 7.44 -8.44 -28.75
CA LEU A 143 8.01 -9.74 -28.32
C LEU A 143 9.33 -10.10 -29.01
N THR A 144 9.90 -9.18 -29.80
CA THR A 144 11.08 -9.40 -30.66
C THR A 144 12.29 -9.95 -29.91
N ASN A 145 12.55 -9.48 -28.69
CA ASN A 145 13.69 -9.91 -27.84
C ASN A 145 13.39 -11.15 -26.98
N SER A 146 12.16 -11.67 -27.09
CA SER A 146 11.61 -12.71 -26.24
C SER A 146 11.36 -14.02 -26.99
N TRP A 147 11.80 -14.11 -28.25
CA TRP A 147 11.73 -15.30 -29.08
C TRP A 147 12.50 -16.48 -28.47
N GLY A 148 11.89 -17.67 -28.48
CA GLY A 148 12.49 -18.89 -27.93
C GLY A 148 12.64 -18.89 -26.41
N LYS A 149 12.01 -17.96 -25.70
CA LYS A 149 12.07 -17.83 -24.24
C LYS A 149 10.68 -18.01 -23.64
N GLU A 150 10.65 -18.51 -22.41
CA GLU A 150 9.46 -18.41 -21.56
C GLU A 150 9.29 -16.97 -21.07
N ILE A 151 8.09 -16.42 -21.25
CA ILE A 151 7.75 -15.07 -20.87
C ILE A 151 6.61 -15.13 -19.87
N GLU A 152 6.90 -14.75 -18.62
CA GLU A 152 5.86 -14.49 -17.64
C GLU A 152 5.21 -13.14 -17.95
N LEU A 153 3.91 -13.20 -18.24
CA LEU A 153 3.03 -12.07 -18.54
C LEU A 153 2.03 -11.82 -17.42
N GLY A 154 1.82 -12.81 -16.54
CA GLY A 154 0.90 -12.72 -15.42
C GLY A 154 1.27 -11.56 -14.53
N THR A 155 0.27 -10.76 -14.15
CA THR A 155 0.45 -9.59 -13.28
C THR A 155 -0.30 -9.85 -12.00
N GLU A 156 0.34 -9.57 -10.87
CA GLU A 156 -0.34 -9.71 -9.59
C GLU A 156 -0.83 -8.32 -9.15
N PHE A 157 -2.11 -8.22 -8.81
CA PHE A 157 -2.67 -6.99 -8.31
C PHE A 157 -3.64 -7.25 -7.16
N LYS A 158 -3.75 -6.26 -6.27
CA LYS A 158 -4.65 -6.26 -5.13
C LYS A 158 -5.14 -4.84 -4.93
N SER A 159 -6.45 -4.62 -4.91
CA SER A 159 -7.06 -3.36 -4.54
C SER A 159 -8.23 -3.66 -3.60
N ARG A 160 -8.11 -3.20 -2.35
CA ARG A 160 -9.05 -3.54 -1.29
C ARG A 160 -9.42 -2.32 -0.48
N LYS A 161 -10.69 -2.22 -0.11
CA LYS A 161 -11.21 -1.23 0.83
C LYS A 161 -12.03 -1.91 1.92
N TYR A 162 -11.75 -1.60 3.18
CA TYR A 162 -12.44 -2.20 4.33
C TYR A 162 -12.40 -1.28 5.55
N ARG A 163 -13.30 -1.52 6.50
CA ARG A 163 -13.33 -0.82 7.80
C ARG A 163 -12.92 -1.77 8.92
N GLU A 164 -12.35 -1.20 9.97
CA GLU A 164 -11.94 -1.90 11.18
C GLU A 164 -12.63 -1.27 12.39
N LEU A 165 -13.31 -2.08 13.19
CA LEU A 165 -13.66 -1.78 14.57
C LEU A 165 -12.66 -2.48 15.48
N ILE A 166 -11.97 -1.72 16.31
CA ILE A 166 -10.77 -2.17 17.03
C ILE A 166 -11.03 -2.12 18.52
N PHE A 167 -10.82 -3.24 19.20
CA PHE A 167 -10.83 -3.35 20.66
C PHE A 167 -9.40 -3.57 21.14
N LYS A 168 -8.88 -2.62 21.92
CA LYS A 168 -7.51 -2.63 22.43
C LYS A 168 -7.49 -2.96 23.91
N ILE A 169 -6.51 -3.77 24.30
CA ILE A 169 -6.09 -3.95 25.69
C ILE A 169 -4.57 -3.93 25.79
N SER A 170 -4.02 -3.28 26.81
CA SER A 170 -2.61 -3.47 27.18
C SER A 170 -2.41 -3.44 28.68
N TYR A 171 -1.38 -4.16 29.13
CA TYR A 171 -1.12 -4.42 30.54
C TYR A 171 0.39 -4.37 30.84
N PRO A 172 0.82 -3.59 31.84
CA PRO A 172 2.20 -3.53 32.29
C PRO A 172 2.55 -4.64 33.29
N LEU A 173 3.71 -5.25 33.08
CA LEU A 173 4.35 -6.30 33.88
C LEU A 173 5.80 -5.88 34.21
N HIS A 174 5.96 -5.03 35.22
CA HIS A 174 7.28 -4.49 35.62
C HIS A 174 8.04 -3.84 34.44
N LYS A 175 9.05 -4.52 33.88
CA LYS A 175 9.83 -4.06 32.71
C LYS A 175 9.20 -4.41 31.37
N VAL A 176 8.20 -5.28 31.34
CA VAL A 176 7.52 -5.71 30.11
C VAL A 176 6.15 -5.07 30.06
N ARG A 177 5.68 -4.71 28.88
CA ARG A 177 4.27 -4.39 28.64
C ARG A 177 3.76 -5.20 27.47
N LEU A 178 2.62 -5.84 27.66
CA LEU A 178 1.94 -6.62 26.64
C LEU A 178 0.74 -5.84 26.14
N GLY A 179 0.42 -5.97 24.86
CA GLY A 179 -0.80 -5.43 24.31
C GLY A 179 -1.32 -6.25 23.16
N GLY A 180 -2.63 -6.16 22.96
CA GLY A 180 -3.30 -6.80 21.84
C GLY A 180 -4.48 -5.97 21.35
N ASN A 181 -4.75 -6.08 20.05
CA ASN A 181 -5.99 -5.59 19.46
C ASN A 181 -6.78 -6.78 18.89
N PHE A 182 -8.07 -6.83 19.18
CA PHE A 182 -9.02 -7.61 18.42
C PHE A 182 -9.74 -6.69 17.44
N LYS A 183 -9.81 -7.07 16.17
CA LYS A 183 -10.40 -6.28 15.10
C LYS A 183 -11.55 -7.03 14.46
N LEU A 184 -12.70 -6.37 14.35
CA LEU A 184 -13.78 -6.77 13.46
C LEU A 184 -13.62 -6.00 12.15
N LEU A 185 -13.64 -6.72 11.03
CA LEU A 185 -13.40 -6.17 9.71
C LEU A 185 -14.70 -6.20 8.91
N ASN A 186 -14.99 -5.11 8.21
CA ASN A 186 -16.09 -5.02 7.25
C ASN A 186 -15.53 -4.67 5.86
N GLY A 187 -15.53 -5.64 4.95
CA GLY A 187 -15.06 -5.52 3.57
C GLY A 187 -16.03 -4.72 2.71
N ILE A 188 -15.56 -3.60 2.17
CA ILE A 188 -16.36 -2.73 1.32
C ILE A 188 -16.27 -3.22 -0.13
N ALA A 189 -15.06 -3.36 -0.64
CA ALA A 189 -14.80 -3.81 -2.00
C ALA A 189 -13.40 -4.44 -2.13
N ASP A 190 -13.27 -5.39 -3.05
CA ASP A 190 -12.01 -6.06 -3.39
C ASP A 190 -11.94 -6.31 -4.90
N ILE A 191 -10.74 -6.16 -5.45
CA ILE A 191 -10.35 -6.79 -6.71
C ILE A 191 -8.92 -7.29 -6.49
N SER A 192 -8.69 -8.59 -6.62
CA SER A 192 -7.38 -9.18 -6.39
C SER A 192 -7.15 -10.44 -7.21
N THR A 193 -5.89 -10.72 -7.53
CA THR A 193 -5.47 -11.99 -8.13
C THR A 193 -5.14 -13.00 -7.06
N SER A 194 -5.66 -14.23 -7.14
CA SER A 194 -5.20 -15.36 -6.31
C SER A 194 -4.15 -16.19 -7.02
N ASP A 195 -4.39 -16.49 -8.29
CA ASP A 195 -3.45 -17.15 -9.20
C ASP A 195 -3.07 -16.14 -10.27
N HIS A 196 -1.78 -16.05 -10.60
CA HIS A 196 -1.28 -14.95 -11.40
C HIS A 196 -0.22 -15.38 -12.43
N SER A 197 -0.24 -16.63 -12.89
CA SER A 197 0.69 -17.11 -13.90
C SER A 197 0.06 -17.11 -15.29
N ILE A 198 0.72 -16.41 -16.21
CA ILE A 198 0.43 -16.46 -17.64
C ILE A 198 1.76 -16.58 -18.36
N ILE A 199 2.09 -17.78 -18.83
CA ILE A 199 3.36 -18.08 -19.48
C ILE A 199 3.14 -18.16 -20.98
N LEU A 200 3.85 -17.32 -21.73
CA LEU A 200 3.95 -17.41 -23.17
C LEU A 200 5.26 -18.13 -23.55
N THR A 201 5.14 -19.17 -24.36
CA THR A 201 6.24 -19.92 -24.96
C THR A 201 6.16 -19.81 -26.47
N SER A 202 7.31 -19.84 -27.14
CA SER A 202 7.39 -19.86 -28.60
C SER A 202 8.44 -20.86 -29.06
N ASP A 203 8.07 -21.68 -30.04
CA ASP A 203 8.97 -22.66 -30.64
C ASP A 203 9.92 -21.98 -31.62
N THR A 204 11.22 -22.23 -31.47
CA THR A 204 12.27 -21.59 -32.28
C THR A 204 12.30 -22.05 -33.73
N THR A 205 11.63 -23.15 -34.07
CA THR A 205 11.66 -23.82 -35.38
C THR A 205 10.34 -23.71 -36.14
N THR A 206 9.21 -23.95 -35.48
CA THR A 206 7.87 -23.94 -36.11
C THR A 206 7.18 -22.59 -36.05
N PHE A 207 7.75 -21.65 -35.29
CA PHE A 207 7.16 -20.35 -34.96
C PHE A 207 5.81 -20.41 -34.23
N GLU A 208 5.42 -21.58 -33.74
CA GLU A 208 4.21 -21.75 -32.95
C GLU A 208 4.38 -21.12 -31.57
N SER A 209 3.31 -20.56 -31.02
CA SER A 209 3.31 -19.99 -29.67
C SER A 209 2.24 -20.65 -28.83
N GLN A 210 2.56 -20.96 -27.58
CA GLN A 210 1.66 -21.57 -26.63
C GLN A 210 1.53 -20.67 -25.40
N LEU A 211 0.29 -20.37 -25.03
CA LEU A 211 -0.04 -19.66 -23.80
C LEU A 211 -0.53 -20.68 -22.77
N LYS A 212 0.11 -20.70 -21.61
CA LYS A 212 -0.31 -21.47 -20.44
C LYS A 212 -0.82 -20.52 -19.38
N THR A 213 -2.04 -20.71 -18.93
CA THR A 213 -2.70 -19.87 -17.94
C THR A 213 -2.97 -20.66 -16.67
N ASN A 214 -2.67 -20.03 -15.54
CA ASN A 214 -3.24 -20.34 -14.23
C ASN A 214 -3.44 -18.99 -13.54
N TYR A 215 -4.56 -18.36 -13.86
CA TYR A 215 -4.83 -16.97 -13.55
C TYR A 215 -6.27 -16.77 -13.08
N THR A 216 -6.43 -16.21 -11.88
CA THR A 216 -7.73 -16.00 -11.27
C THR A 216 -7.84 -14.57 -10.76
N ILE A 217 -8.82 -13.82 -11.26
CA ILE A 217 -9.22 -12.52 -10.74
C ILE A 217 -10.46 -12.71 -9.89
N ASN A 218 -10.36 -12.36 -8.61
CA ASN A 218 -11.50 -12.26 -7.71
C ASN A 218 -11.91 -10.80 -7.59
N SER A 219 -13.21 -10.54 -7.57
CA SER A 219 -13.76 -9.25 -7.26
C SER A 219 -14.98 -9.39 -6.36
N ALA A 220 -15.21 -8.38 -5.53
CA ALA A 220 -16.40 -8.30 -4.69
C ALA A 220 -16.83 -6.84 -4.62
N ASN A 221 -18.12 -6.60 -4.85
CA ASN A 221 -18.70 -5.25 -4.89
C ASN A 221 -17.96 -4.31 -5.87
N SER A 222 -17.44 -4.85 -6.99
CA SER A 222 -16.47 -4.13 -7.83
C SER A 222 -17.07 -3.12 -8.81
N GLU A 223 -18.33 -3.31 -9.20
CA GLU A 223 -19.08 -2.42 -10.13
C GLU A 223 -19.22 -0.99 -9.60
N ASN A 224 -18.93 -0.79 -8.32
CA ASN A 224 -19.14 0.44 -7.59
C ASN A 224 -17.85 0.96 -6.91
N PHE A 225 -16.65 0.54 -7.37
CA PHE A 225 -15.37 1.03 -6.81
C PHE A 225 -15.25 2.56 -6.86
N GLY A 226 -15.80 3.20 -7.91
CA GLY A 226 -15.90 4.67 -8.01
C GLY A 226 -16.99 5.26 -7.11
N THR A 227 -18.17 4.63 -7.06
CA THR A 227 -19.38 5.11 -6.36
C THR A 227 -19.36 4.91 -4.84
N TYR A 228 -18.66 3.90 -4.30
CA TYR A 228 -18.52 3.66 -2.84
C TYR A 228 -17.50 4.58 -2.13
N LEU A 229 -17.11 5.67 -2.78
CA LEU A 229 -16.41 6.81 -2.18
C LEU A 229 -17.38 7.83 -1.57
N GLY A 230 -18.67 7.78 -1.91
CA GLY A 230 -19.75 8.48 -1.20
C GLY A 230 -20.24 7.67 0.01
N ASN A 231 -20.83 8.35 1.00
CA ASN A 231 -21.43 7.81 2.25
C ASN A 231 -22.58 6.80 2.04
N TYR A 232 -22.40 5.79 1.19
CA TYR A 232 -23.41 4.77 0.95
C TYR A 232 -23.29 3.66 2.02
N PRO A 233 -24.41 3.25 2.63
CA PRO A 233 -24.44 2.05 3.46
C PRO A 233 -24.13 0.86 2.55
N VAL A 234 -23.06 0.13 2.90
CA VAL A 234 -22.61 -1.06 2.17
C VAL A 234 -23.73 -2.10 2.25
N LYS A 235 -24.42 -2.35 1.12
CA LYS A 235 -25.28 -3.52 0.96
C LYS A 235 -24.36 -4.72 0.72
N GLY A 236 -24.08 -5.47 1.78
CA GLY A 236 -23.20 -6.64 1.72
C GLY A 236 -22.38 -6.82 2.97
N VAL A 237 -22.52 -7.96 3.64
CA VAL A 237 -21.81 -8.27 4.89
C VAL A 237 -20.57 -9.08 4.54
N ASN A 238 -19.50 -8.43 4.06
CA ASN A 238 -18.20 -9.10 3.92
C ASN A 238 -17.47 -8.98 5.26
N LEU A 239 -17.44 -10.04 6.06
CA LEU A 239 -16.87 -9.98 7.41
C LEU A 239 -15.48 -10.59 7.48
N GLY A 240 -14.71 -10.07 8.41
CA GLY A 240 -13.41 -10.61 8.76
C GLY A 240 -13.05 -10.31 10.20
N TYR A 241 -11.95 -10.90 10.63
CA TYR A 241 -11.35 -10.61 11.92
C TYR A 241 -9.84 -10.53 11.77
N ALA A 242 -9.20 -9.78 12.67
CA ALA A 242 -7.75 -9.75 12.75
C ALA A 242 -7.27 -9.52 14.19
N LEU A 243 -6.04 -9.95 14.44
CA LEU A 243 -5.34 -9.74 15.69
C LEU A 243 -4.10 -8.88 15.46
N ASP A 244 -3.83 -7.99 16.41
CA ASP A 244 -2.52 -7.37 16.58
C ASP A 244 -1.95 -7.78 17.93
N LEU A 245 -0.65 -8.01 17.98
CA LEU A 245 0.09 -8.35 19.19
C LEU A 245 1.29 -7.43 19.32
N GLY A 246 1.62 -7.09 20.56
CA GLY A 246 2.66 -6.13 20.86
C GLY A 246 3.33 -6.40 22.19
N VAL A 247 4.64 -6.18 22.22
CA VAL A 247 5.46 -6.24 23.43
C VAL A 247 6.36 -5.02 23.46
N ILE A 248 6.49 -4.41 24.63
CA ILE A 248 7.50 -3.40 24.95
C ILE A 248 8.33 -3.93 26.11
N TYR A 249 9.65 -3.79 26.02
CA TYR A 249 10.59 -4.16 27.08
C TYR A 249 11.49 -2.99 27.43
N GLU A 250 11.35 -2.49 28.65
CA GLU A 250 12.18 -1.46 29.25
C GLU A 250 13.43 -2.11 29.85
N LEU A 251 14.51 -2.18 29.07
CA LEU A 251 15.78 -2.72 29.56
C LEU A 251 16.31 -1.88 30.74
N SER A 252 16.25 -0.56 30.57
CA SER A 252 16.62 0.46 31.55
C SER A 252 15.85 1.76 31.31
N ASN A 253 16.04 2.76 32.16
CA ASN A 253 15.49 4.12 31.94
C ASN A 253 16.04 4.81 30.67
N LYS A 254 17.07 4.24 30.03
CA LYS A 254 17.68 4.78 28.80
C LYS A 254 17.39 3.97 27.55
N VAL A 255 16.92 2.72 27.66
CA VAL A 255 16.81 1.81 26.52
C VAL A 255 15.49 1.05 26.56
N GLN A 256 14.71 1.20 25.49
CA GLN A 256 13.44 0.51 25.28
C GLN A 256 13.49 -0.31 23.98
N PHE A 257 13.03 -1.54 24.05
CA PHE A 257 12.76 -2.39 22.88
C PHE A 257 11.26 -2.55 22.68
N SER A 258 10.85 -2.67 21.43
CA SER A 258 9.44 -2.79 21.05
C SER A 258 9.31 -3.70 19.85
N ILE A 259 8.46 -4.73 19.97
CA ILE A 259 8.16 -5.68 18.89
C ILE A 259 6.66 -5.82 18.73
N SER A 260 6.18 -5.92 17.50
CA SER A 260 4.76 -6.16 17.21
C SER A 260 4.54 -6.97 15.94
N ALA A 261 3.40 -7.64 15.90
CA ALA A 261 2.85 -8.31 14.73
C ALA A 261 1.41 -7.80 14.54
N LEU A 262 1.11 -7.25 13.36
CA LEU A 262 -0.15 -6.57 13.07
C LEU A 262 -0.86 -7.19 11.87
N ASP A 263 -2.15 -6.95 11.81
CA ASP A 263 -3.03 -7.32 10.69
C ASP A 263 -3.00 -8.86 10.46
N LEU A 264 -2.96 -9.66 11.54
CA LEU A 264 -3.03 -11.13 11.48
C LEU A 264 -4.48 -11.57 11.34
N GLY A 265 -4.95 -11.77 10.11
CA GLY A 265 -6.33 -12.18 9.87
C GLY A 265 -6.74 -12.14 8.41
N SER A 266 -8.04 -12.25 8.17
CA SER A 266 -8.61 -12.36 6.83
C SER A 266 -10.01 -11.78 6.75
N ILE A 267 -10.44 -11.47 5.53
CA ILE A 267 -11.80 -11.07 5.19
C ILE A 267 -12.39 -12.11 4.24
N LYS A 268 -13.62 -12.55 4.54
CA LYS A 268 -14.43 -13.38 3.67
C LYS A 268 -15.33 -12.49 2.82
N TRP A 269 -15.34 -12.74 1.51
CA TRP A 269 -16.11 -12.01 0.52
C TRP A 269 -17.27 -12.87 0.05
N GLU A 270 -18.47 -12.50 0.47
CA GLU A 270 -19.72 -13.23 0.19
C GLU A 270 -20.74 -12.34 -0.54
N SER A 271 -20.57 -11.02 -0.50
CA SER A 271 -21.44 -10.07 -1.17
C SER A 271 -20.95 -9.75 -2.57
N ASN A 272 -21.76 -10.09 -3.57
CA ASN A 272 -21.50 -9.89 -5.01
C ASN A 272 -20.08 -10.35 -5.42
N PRO A 273 -19.66 -11.59 -5.07
CA PRO A 273 -18.39 -12.11 -5.54
C PRO A 273 -18.49 -12.44 -7.03
N ILE A 274 -17.48 -12.07 -7.78
CA ILE A 274 -17.28 -12.50 -9.17
C ILE A 274 -15.85 -13.00 -9.29
N ASN A 275 -15.67 -14.18 -9.86
CA ASN A 275 -14.37 -14.79 -10.08
C ASN A 275 -14.20 -15.08 -11.56
N TYR A 276 -13.15 -14.54 -12.17
CA TYR A 276 -12.72 -14.84 -13.53
C TYR A 276 -11.49 -15.74 -13.46
N SER A 277 -11.62 -17.00 -13.86
CA SER A 277 -10.51 -17.98 -13.81
C SER A 277 -10.14 -18.50 -15.19
N SER A 278 -8.86 -18.73 -15.42
CA SER A 278 -8.33 -19.41 -16.59
C SER A 278 -7.26 -20.39 -16.16
N ASP A 279 -7.52 -21.68 -16.35
CA ASP A 279 -6.57 -22.77 -16.15
C ASP A 279 -6.56 -23.61 -17.43
N SER A 280 -5.71 -23.22 -18.38
CA SER A 280 -5.71 -23.81 -19.72
C SER A 280 -4.38 -23.65 -20.43
N SER A 281 -4.18 -24.46 -21.46
CA SER A 281 -3.10 -24.27 -22.41
C SER A 281 -3.66 -24.23 -23.82
N PHE A 282 -3.32 -23.19 -24.58
CA PHE A 282 -3.81 -23.02 -25.95
C PHE A 282 -2.80 -22.30 -26.83
N THR A 283 -2.91 -22.52 -28.14
CA THR A 283 -2.12 -21.85 -29.18
C THR A 283 -2.84 -20.57 -29.60
N PRO A 284 -2.34 -19.36 -29.27
CA PRO A 284 -3.08 -18.13 -29.54
C PRO A 284 -3.05 -17.81 -31.04
N VAL A 285 -4.23 -17.73 -31.65
CA VAL A 285 -4.37 -17.43 -33.09
C VAL A 285 -3.95 -15.98 -33.36
N GLY A 286 -2.98 -15.78 -34.26
CA GLY A 286 -2.55 -14.44 -34.70
C GLY A 286 -1.39 -13.80 -33.93
N LEU A 287 -0.77 -14.51 -32.97
CA LEU A 287 0.39 -14.01 -32.23
C LEU A 287 1.63 -13.78 -33.12
N VAL A 288 1.83 -14.61 -34.16
CA VAL A 288 2.99 -14.54 -35.07
C VAL A 288 3.14 -13.13 -35.68
N TYR A 289 2.04 -12.48 -36.09
CA TYR A 289 2.08 -11.12 -36.62
C TYR A 289 2.48 -10.06 -35.59
N SER A 290 2.15 -10.27 -34.31
CA SER A 290 2.54 -9.39 -33.20
C SER A 290 3.97 -9.58 -32.69
N PHE A 291 4.65 -10.69 -33.04
CA PHE A 291 6.10 -10.82 -32.82
C PHE A 291 6.91 -9.88 -33.71
N PHE A 292 6.39 -9.57 -34.91
CA PHE A 292 7.08 -8.78 -35.93
C PHE A 292 6.54 -7.36 -36.11
N SER A 293 5.50 -6.97 -35.36
CA SER A 293 4.94 -5.61 -35.37
C SER A 293 5.14 -4.91 -34.02
N SER A 294 5.45 -3.61 -34.06
CA SER A 294 5.56 -2.76 -32.86
C SER A 294 4.19 -2.34 -32.29
N ASP A 295 3.09 -2.99 -32.70
CA ASP A 295 1.73 -2.70 -32.25
C ASP A 295 1.38 -3.48 -30.97
N SER A 296 1.82 -2.93 -29.84
CA SER A 296 1.60 -3.53 -28.52
C SER A 296 0.14 -3.53 -28.06
N LEU A 297 -0.70 -2.63 -28.59
CA LEU A 297 -2.14 -2.61 -28.34
C LEU A 297 -2.85 -3.76 -29.07
N GLY A 298 -2.34 -4.13 -30.26
CA GLY A 298 -2.72 -5.31 -31.01
C GLY A 298 -2.39 -6.60 -30.25
N LEU A 299 -1.17 -6.72 -29.71
CA LEU A 299 -0.71 -7.86 -28.92
C LEU A 299 -1.59 -8.10 -27.68
N MET A 300 -1.80 -7.07 -26.87
CA MET A 300 -2.65 -7.16 -25.67
C MET A 300 -4.09 -7.55 -26.02
N SER A 301 -4.62 -6.99 -27.11
CA SER A 301 -5.96 -7.33 -27.61
C SER A 301 -6.06 -8.79 -28.08
N ALA A 302 -5.00 -9.34 -28.69
CA ALA A 302 -4.96 -10.72 -29.15
C ALA A 302 -4.89 -11.69 -27.96
N ILE A 303 -4.00 -11.42 -27.00
CA ILE A 303 -3.91 -12.19 -25.75
C ILE A 303 -5.26 -12.17 -25.03
N GLN A 304 -5.87 -11.00 -24.84
CA GLN A 304 -7.18 -10.88 -24.19
C GLN A 304 -8.28 -11.66 -24.91
N LYS A 305 -8.31 -11.66 -26.25
CA LYS A 305 -9.30 -12.43 -27.02
C LYS A 305 -9.07 -13.94 -26.90
N SER A 306 -7.81 -14.34 -26.76
CA SER A 306 -7.43 -15.75 -26.65
C SER A 306 -7.60 -16.29 -25.22
N LEU A 307 -7.56 -15.42 -24.21
CA LEU A 307 -7.82 -15.76 -22.82
C LEU A 307 -9.31 -16.10 -22.63
N TYR A 308 -9.63 -17.39 -22.70
CA TYR A 308 -10.90 -17.90 -22.20
C TYR A 308 -10.88 -17.87 -20.67
N MET A 309 -11.68 -16.98 -20.09
CA MET A 309 -11.93 -16.93 -18.65
C MET A 309 -13.33 -17.46 -18.36
N SER A 310 -13.43 -18.45 -17.47
CA SER A 310 -14.70 -18.85 -16.89
C SER A 310 -15.10 -17.85 -15.79
N GLU A 311 -16.37 -17.45 -15.80
CA GLU A 311 -16.97 -16.61 -14.76
C GLU A 311 -17.69 -17.51 -13.74
N SER A 312 -17.51 -17.23 -12.46
CA SER A 312 -18.28 -17.83 -11.36
C SER A 312 -18.54 -16.79 -10.27
N ASN A 313 -19.46 -17.10 -9.36
CA ASN A 313 -19.84 -16.21 -8.25
C ASN A 313 -19.57 -16.87 -6.89
N ASN A 314 -18.39 -17.47 -6.75
CA ASN A 314 -18.01 -18.23 -5.57
C ASN A 314 -17.48 -17.29 -4.49
N SER A 315 -17.94 -17.49 -3.25
CA SER A 315 -17.36 -16.79 -2.10
C SER A 315 -15.88 -17.14 -1.95
N TYR A 316 -15.06 -16.16 -1.61
CA TYR A 316 -13.62 -16.35 -1.46
C TYR A 316 -13.12 -15.62 -0.21
N SER A 317 -11.92 -15.97 0.24
CA SER A 317 -11.28 -15.33 1.39
C SER A 317 -9.98 -14.70 0.99
N THR A 318 -9.63 -13.64 1.70
CA THR A 318 -8.39 -12.93 1.45
C THR A 318 -7.71 -12.60 2.75
N THR A 319 -6.43 -12.93 2.85
CA THR A 319 -5.62 -12.59 4.01
C THR A 319 -5.25 -11.11 3.96
N LEU A 320 -5.24 -10.48 5.14
CA LEU A 320 -4.57 -9.20 5.33
C LEU A 320 -3.07 -9.39 5.12
N THR A 321 -2.34 -8.30 4.87
CA THR A 321 -0.88 -8.35 4.73
C THR A 321 -0.26 -8.22 6.12
N PRO A 322 0.32 -9.29 6.70
CA PRO A 322 0.92 -9.23 8.03
C PRO A 322 2.08 -8.25 8.06
N LYS A 323 2.16 -7.47 9.14
CA LYS A 323 3.23 -6.49 9.35
C LYS A 323 3.93 -6.77 10.66
N PHE A 324 5.25 -6.65 10.64
CA PHE A 324 6.10 -6.85 11.79
C PHE A 324 6.92 -5.60 12.01
N HIS A 325 6.97 -5.15 13.26
CA HIS A 325 7.83 -4.03 13.65
C HIS A 325 8.76 -4.48 14.75
N PHE A 326 10.02 -4.10 14.63
CA PHE A 326 10.99 -4.10 15.71
C PHE A 326 11.54 -2.70 15.85
N SER A 327 11.61 -2.16 17.06
CA SER A 327 12.18 -0.85 17.30
C SER A 327 12.95 -0.78 18.60
N THR A 328 13.97 0.06 18.61
CA THR A 328 14.79 0.39 19.76
C THR A 328 14.81 1.90 19.95
N LYS A 329 14.60 2.35 21.18
CA LYS A 329 14.76 3.76 21.57
C LYS A 329 15.88 3.89 22.58
N LEU A 330 16.74 4.89 22.37
CA LEU A 330 17.81 5.30 23.25
C LEU A 330 17.50 6.73 23.73
N TYR A 331 17.14 6.87 25.00
CA TYR A 331 16.97 8.16 25.67
C TYR A 331 18.35 8.69 26.06
N ILE A 332 18.87 9.62 25.26
CA ILE A 332 20.18 10.24 25.48
C ILE A 332 20.13 11.07 26.77
N ASP A 333 19.07 11.87 26.89
CA ASP A 333 18.73 12.66 28.06
C ASP A 333 17.20 12.86 28.15
N SER A 334 16.74 13.80 28.97
CA SER A 334 15.31 14.05 29.18
C SER A 334 14.58 14.70 28.00
N VAL A 335 15.31 15.14 26.98
CA VAL A 335 14.75 15.83 25.79
C VAL A 335 15.20 15.24 24.47
N ASN A 336 16.30 14.49 24.39
CA ASN A 336 16.83 13.93 23.15
C ASN A 336 16.68 12.40 23.12
N THR A 337 16.09 11.90 22.04
CA THR A 337 15.86 10.47 21.81
C THR A 337 16.41 10.08 20.45
N PHE A 338 17.22 9.02 20.42
CA PHE A 338 17.60 8.32 19.21
C PHE A 338 16.75 7.06 19.05
N GLY A 339 16.34 6.75 17.83
CA GLY A 339 15.48 5.61 17.53
C GLY A 339 15.95 4.84 16.31
N MET A 340 15.72 3.53 16.33
CA MET A 340 15.87 2.64 15.19
C MET A 340 14.61 1.79 15.07
N SER A 341 14.09 1.62 13.85
CA SER A 341 12.92 0.80 13.55
C SER A 341 13.21 -0.06 12.33
N VAL A 342 12.85 -1.33 12.40
CA VAL A 342 12.79 -2.27 11.29
C VAL A 342 11.32 -2.60 11.07
N TYR A 343 10.82 -2.28 9.89
CA TYR A 343 9.51 -2.66 9.41
C TYR A 343 9.65 -3.82 8.43
N SER A 344 8.82 -4.84 8.59
CA SER A 344 8.70 -5.93 7.63
C SER A 344 7.24 -6.17 7.28
N GLU A 345 6.94 -6.39 6.01
CA GLU A 345 5.63 -6.89 5.57
C GLU A 345 5.79 -8.17 4.78
N TYR A 346 4.90 -9.14 5.03
CA TYR A 346 4.89 -10.39 4.30
C TYR A 346 3.88 -10.36 3.17
N TYR A 347 4.37 -10.45 1.94
CA TYR A 347 3.56 -10.52 0.73
C TYR A 347 4.28 -11.39 -0.30
N GLU A 348 4.00 -12.70 -0.28
CA GLU A 348 4.75 -13.81 -0.93
C GLU A 348 6.21 -13.95 -0.45
N LYS A 349 6.89 -12.83 -0.23
CA LYS A 349 8.20 -12.69 0.38
C LYS A 349 8.18 -11.55 1.39
N MET A 350 9.23 -11.46 2.19
CA MET A 350 9.41 -10.36 3.12
C MET A 350 9.93 -9.11 2.40
N TYR A 351 9.28 -7.98 2.64
CA TYR A 351 9.78 -6.65 2.28
C TYR A 351 10.19 -5.91 3.55
N HIS A 352 11.38 -5.34 3.55
CA HIS A 352 11.96 -4.70 4.74
C HIS A 352 12.19 -3.21 4.51
N SER A 353 12.05 -2.44 5.58
CA SER A 353 12.46 -1.05 5.67
C SER A 353 13.18 -0.82 6.99
N ILE A 354 14.25 -0.03 6.96
CA ILE A 354 14.98 0.36 8.16
C ILE A 354 14.90 1.87 8.28
N THR A 355 14.57 2.36 9.47
CA THR A 355 14.44 3.78 9.77
C THR A 355 15.23 4.13 11.01
N PHE A 356 16.10 5.13 10.92
CA PHE A 356 16.74 5.78 12.05
C PHE A 356 16.08 7.14 12.30
N SER A 357 15.99 7.54 13.56
CA SER A 357 15.40 8.82 13.95
C SER A 357 16.20 9.49 15.04
N TYR A 358 16.24 10.81 14.99
CA TYR A 358 16.61 11.64 16.13
C TYR A 358 15.49 12.64 16.38
N SER A 359 14.99 12.69 17.61
CA SER A 359 13.93 13.62 18.00
C SER A 359 14.30 14.37 19.26
N ARG A 360 13.93 15.66 19.29
CA ARG A 360 14.09 16.54 20.44
C ARG A 360 12.74 17.04 20.93
N ARG A 361 12.53 16.97 22.24
CA ARG A 361 11.37 17.51 22.95
C ARG A 361 11.66 18.91 23.46
N PHE A 362 10.77 19.84 23.15
CA PHE A 362 10.70 21.19 23.70
C PHE A 362 9.45 21.33 24.57
N LYS A 363 9.24 22.51 25.17
CA LYS A 363 8.16 22.73 26.14
C LYS A 363 6.76 22.46 25.56
N PHE A 364 6.48 22.99 24.37
CA PHE A 364 5.16 22.89 23.72
C PHE A 364 5.21 22.16 22.37
N PHE A 365 6.39 21.76 21.89
CA PHE A 365 6.51 21.01 20.65
C PHE A 365 7.60 19.95 20.75
N SER A 366 7.54 18.92 19.91
CA SER A 366 8.65 18.03 19.64
C SER A 366 8.92 18.04 18.14
N SER A 367 10.17 17.87 17.75
CA SER A 367 10.52 17.71 16.35
C SER A 367 11.72 16.80 16.20
N GLY A 368 11.78 16.09 15.09
CA GLY A 368 12.83 15.15 14.79
C GLY A 368 12.99 14.93 13.29
N ILE A 369 14.13 14.36 12.95
CA ILE A 369 14.47 13.93 11.61
C ILE A 369 14.50 12.41 11.56
N ASN A 370 14.08 11.86 10.43
CA ASN A 370 14.12 10.43 10.17
C ASN A 370 14.94 10.19 8.90
N TYR A 371 15.73 9.13 8.89
CA TYR A 371 16.35 8.60 7.69
C TYR A 371 15.85 7.18 7.49
N SER A 372 15.21 6.89 6.36
CA SER A 372 14.72 5.55 6.04
C SER A 372 15.32 5.02 4.75
N TYR A 373 15.60 3.72 4.76
CA TYR A 373 15.99 2.95 3.59
C TYR A 373 14.91 1.89 3.34
N SER A 374 14.24 2.01 2.18
CA SER A 374 13.19 1.10 1.76
C SER A 374 13.16 1.01 0.24
N ASN A 375 12.99 -0.19 -0.30
CA ASN A 375 12.89 -0.44 -1.75
C ASN A 375 14.04 0.20 -2.57
N ASN A 376 15.28 0.09 -2.08
CA ASN A 376 16.49 0.71 -2.66
C ASN A 376 16.41 2.24 -2.81
N SER A 377 15.62 2.90 -1.97
CA SER A 377 15.51 4.35 -1.95
C SER A 377 15.78 4.87 -0.55
N HIS A 378 16.58 5.93 -0.49
CA HIS A 378 16.86 6.69 0.72
C HIS A 378 15.82 7.80 0.84
N ASN A 379 15.27 7.97 2.04
CA ASN A 379 14.28 9.02 2.29
C ASN A 379 14.66 9.76 3.57
N ILE A 380 14.54 11.08 3.54
CA ILE A 380 14.72 11.95 4.69
C ILE A 380 13.35 12.49 5.08
N GLY A 381 12.96 12.22 6.31
CA GLY A 381 11.69 12.54 6.90
C GLY A 381 11.81 13.54 8.04
N ILE A 382 10.68 14.11 8.41
CA ILE A 382 10.53 14.95 9.60
C ILE A 382 9.36 14.39 10.40
N ASN A 383 9.51 14.38 11.71
CA ASN A 383 8.43 14.15 12.64
C ASN A 383 8.27 15.37 13.54
N SER A 384 7.03 15.76 13.83
CA SER A 384 6.73 16.90 14.69
C SER A 384 5.42 16.68 15.44
N THR A 385 5.39 17.09 16.70
CA THR A 385 4.14 17.17 17.49
C THR A 385 4.04 18.54 18.14
N LEU A 386 2.88 19.19 18.07
CA LEU A 386 2.57 20.38 18.85
C LEU A 386 1.64 19.98 20.01
N LYS A 387 2.10 20.21 21.24
CA LYS A 387 1.35 19.95 22.47
C LYS A 387 0.73 21.26 22.96
N LEU A 388 -0.57 21.38 22.79
CA LEU A 388 -1.43 22.38 23.42
C LEU A 388 -1.98 21.79 24.73
N LYS A 389 -2.63 22.61 25.56
CA LYS A 389 -3.11 22.21 26.90
C LYS A 389 -3.93 20.90 26.89
N MET A 390 -4.93 20.81 26.00
CA MET A 390 -5.84 19.67 25.88
C MET A 390 -5.77 19.00 24.51
N ALA A 391 -4.87 19.43 23.63
CA ALA A 391 -4.79 18.95 22.27
C ALA A 391 -3.34 18.68 21.86
N GLN A 392 -3.13 17.65 21.06
CA GLN A 392 -1.86 17.32 20.44
C GLN A 392 -2.07 17.22 18.93
N LEU A 393 -1.48 18.15 18.19
CA LEU A 393 -1.36 18.04 16.74
C LEU A 393 -0.09 17.27 16.42
N PHE A 394 -0.13 16.46 15.37
CA PHE A 394 1.07 15.79 14.89
C PHE A 394 1.12 15.81 13.37
N PHE A 395 2.34 15.89 12.86
CA PHE A 395 2.67 15.72 11.47
C PHE A 395 3.96 14.89 11.41
N ILE A 396 3.91 13.84 10.63
CA ILE A 396 5.07 12.97 10.39
C ILE A 396 5.22 12.89 8.89
N THR A 397 6.42 12.70 8.36
CA THR A 397 6.70 12.33 6.97
C THR A 397 8.01 11.56 6.90
N ASP A 398 8.12 10.48 6.12
CA ASP A 398 9.41 9.80 5.90
C ASP A 398 10.15 10.36 4.67
N ASN A 399 9.48 11.20 3.87
CA ASN A 399 10.09 11.84 2.71
C ASN A 399 9.61 13.29 2.54
N VAL A 400 10.44 14.25 2.95
CA VAL A 400 10.14 15.69 2.79
C VAL A 400 10.24 16.09 1.33
N LEU A 401 11.22 15.56 0.59
CA LEU A 401 11.51 15.94 -0.80
C LEU A 401 10.35 15.62 -1.76
N SER A 402 9.56 14.58 -1.46
CA SER A 402 8.38 14.21 -2.25
C SER A 402 7.25 15.23 -2.23
N HIS A 403 7.29 16.24 -1.36
CA HIS A 403 6.26 17.28 -1.25
C HIS A 403 6.53 18.51 -2.11
N SER A 404 7.80 18.77 -2.40
CA SER A 404 8.21 19.98 -3.13
C SER A 404 8.04 19.87 -4.65
N ASN A 405 7.76 18.68 -5.19
CA ASN A 405 7.82 18.45 -6.64
C ASN A 405 6.93 17.27 -7.09
N THR A 406 5.61 17.50 -7.18
CA THR A 406 4.63 16.51 -7.66
C THR A 406 4.08 16.87 -9.04
N ALA A 407 3.87 15.87 -9.90
CA ALA A 407 3.06 16.01 -11.10
C ALA A 407 1.61 15.61 -10.76
N ALA A 408 0.64 16.44 -11.16
CA ALA A 408 -0.78 16.11 -11.05
C ALA A 408 -1.28 15.56 -12.39
N PHE A 409 -1.79 14.33 -12.38
CA PHE A 409 -2.50 13.75 -13.52
C PHE A 409 -3.99 13.89 -13.29
N TYR A 410 -4.63 14.79 -14.02
CA TYR A 410 -6.08 14.94 -13.95
C TYR A 410 -6.75 13.90 -14.85
N TYR A 411 -7.74 13.21 -14.31
CA TYR A 411 -8.60 12.32 -15.09
C TYR A 411 -10.06 12.55 -14.73
N TYR A 412 -10.92 12.39 -15.71
CA TYR A 412 -12.36 12.42 -15.52
C TYR A 412 -12.84 11.03 -15.12
N ASP A 413 -13.28 10.87 -13.88
CA ASP A 413 -13.89 9.64 -13.44
C ASP A 413 -15.33 9.56 -13.97
N LYS A 414 -15.51 8.77 -15.02
CA LYS A 414 -16.83 8.57 -15.66
C LYS A 414 -17.86 7.95 -14.72
N LEU A 415 -17.45 7.27 -13.65
CA LEU A 415 -18.35 6.63 -12.70
C LEU A 415 -18.85 7.60 -11.64
N THR A 416 -18.02 8.56 -11.22
CA THR A 416 -18.41 9.57 -10.21
C THR A 416 -18.81 10.91 -10.83
N GLY A 417 -18.50 11.15 -12.10
CA GLY A 417 -18.72 12.44 -12.76
C GLY A 417 -17.80 13.55 -12.25
N VAL A 418 -16.72 13.20 -11.51
CA VAL A 418 -15.82 14.16 -10.87
C VAL A 418 -14.45 14.12 -11.53
N ASN A 419 -13.87 15.30 -11.78
CA ASN A 419 -12.46 15.42 -12.14
C ASN A 419 -11.59 15.07 -10.92
N GLN A 420 -10.85 13.97 -11.03
CA GLN A 420 -9.93 13.49 -10.01
C GLN A 420 -8.49 13.78 -10.44
N SER A 421 -7.56 13.72 -9.50
CA SER A 421 -6.14 13.90 -9.81
C SER A 421 -5.28 12.83 -9.15
N ILE A 422 -4.17 12.44 -9.77
CA ILE A 422 -3.16 11.57 -9.18
C ILE A 422 -1.90 12.38 -9.01
N LEU A 423 -1.43 12.53 -7.77
CA LEU A 423 -0.17 13.23 -7.47
C LEU A 423 0.99 12.24 -7.45
N ILE A 424 1.78 12.20 -8.52
CA ILE A 424 2.98 11.37 -8.61
C ILE A 424 4.21 12.23 -8.29
N PRO A 425 5.07 11.85 -7.32
CA PRO A 425 6.30 12.58 -7.06
C PRO A 425 7.19 12.55 -8.30
N LYS A 426 7.67 13.73 -8.73
CA LYS A 426 8.51 13.86 -9.94
C LYS A 426 9.82 13.10 -9.82
N ARG A 427 10.45 13.13 -8.64
CA ARG A 427 11.83 12.67 -8.42
C ARG A 427 11.94 11.54 -7.40
N VAL A 428 10.82 11.01 -6.91
CA VAL A 428 10.84 10.22 -5.66
C VAL A 428 10.03 8.96 -5.81
N LYS A 429 10.66 7.84 -5.42
CA LYS A 429 10.06 6.51 -5.45
C LYS A 429 9.09 6.26 -4.30
N ASN A 430 9.21 7.01 -3.20
CA ASN A 430 8.41 6.83 -1.99
C ASN A 430 7.81 8.15 -1.49
N ARG A 431 6.65 8.05 -0.87
CA ARG A 431 5.88 9.16 -0.28
C ARG A 431 5.07 8.64 0.95
N SER A 432 5.41 9.05 2.19
CA SER A 432 4.66 8.83 3.47
C SER A 432 4.64 10.06 4.47
N TYR A 433 3.53 10.42 5.17
CA TYR A 433 3.12 11.58 6.07
C TYR A 433 1.85 11.36 6.89
N CYS A 434 1.91 11.06 8.16
CA CYS A 434 0.70 10.94 8.97
C CYS A 434 0.31 12.32 9.55
N VAL A 435 -0.97 12.69 9.54
CA VAL A 435 -1.47 13.92 10.19
C VAL A 435 -2.73 13.65 10.98
N GLY A 436 -2.87 14.32 12.11
CA GLY A 436 -4.06 14.25 12.93
C GLY A 436 -3.97 15.06 14.21
N MET A 437 -5.00 14.88 15.03
CA MET A 437 -5.16 15.56 16.31
C MET A 437 -5.64 14.57 17.37
N ASN A 438 -5.08 14.70 18.57
CA ASN A 438 -5.55 13.99 19.76
C ASN A 438 -6.01 15.01 20.80
N LEU A 439 -7.07 14.68 21.54
CA LEU A 439 -7.43 15.35 22.78
C LEU A 439 -6.92 14.52 23.95
N LEU A 440 -6.25 15.16 24.91
CA LEU A 440 -5.58 14.52 26.04
C LEU A 440 -6.17 15.05 27.35
N PHE A 441 -6.69 14.16 28.20
CA PHE A 441 -7.35 14.48 29.46
C PHE A 441 -6.71 13.77 30.66
#